data_AF-K1RS48-F1
#
_entry.id   AF-K1RS48-F1
#
_cell.length_a   1.000
_cell.length_b   1.000
_cell.length_c   1.000
_cell.angle_alpha   90.00
_cell.angle_beta   90.00
_cell.angle_gamma   90.00
#
_symmetry.space_group_name_H-M   'P 1'
#
loop_
_entity.id
_entity.type
_entity.pdbx_description
1 polymer ?
#
loop_
_entity_poly.entity_id
_entity_poly.type
_entity_poly.pdbx_seq_one_letter_code
_entity_poly.pdbx_strand_id
1 'polypeptide(L)'
;MAICDGMFNIAHSFDHLHIVLSRNHVHPKELCELYAFMLVEFITAQNLMVNVVAINAFLLIYFNKNTSFGKYDWKILIWIFGVPFIGVTSAAISGQLGPAGAFCYFDGVKGVVANICFTTVPLTLILVINTVLYLLTWTRIRSDSRRIKKTIGQKSLTMRMAHNAARNMTFFVAAFFVQWWAFAIYGVWALVDDVPQILFQLVTIFNNLGGVVNLGVYMFIRKHTHVSPQNPSKDITGETPA
;
A
#
# COMPACT_ATOMS: atom_id res chain seq x y z
N MET A 1 -0.15 -0.40 7.22
CA MET A 1 0.46 -1.18 6.13
C MET A 1 0.80 -2.56 6.65
N ALA A 2 1.75 -2.69 7.60
CA ALA A 2 2.09 -3.98 8.20
C ALA A 2 0.90 -4.76 8.78
N ILE A 3 -0.04 -4.07 9.45
CA ILE A 3 -1.28 -4.72 9.93
C ILE A 3 -2.13 -5.24 8.77
N CYS A 4 -2.33 -4.45 7.71
CA CYS A 4 -3.10 -4.88 6.54
C CYS A 4 -2.44 -6.10 5.87
N ASP A 5 -1.13 -6.02 5.60
CA ASP A 5 -0.37 -7.14 5.02
C ASP A 5 -0.44 -8.38 5.92
N GLY A 6 -0.23 -8.21 7.23
CA GLY A 6 -0.24 -9.32 8.19
C GLY A 6 -1.59 -10.01 8.25
N MET A 7 -2.68 -9.25 8.43
CA MET A 7 -4.02 -9.81 8.54
C MET A 7 -4.49 -10.44 7.21
N PHE A 8 -4.20 -9.80 6.07
CA PHE A 8 -4.45 -10.36 4.75
C PHE A 8 -3.73 -11.71 4.57
N ASN A 9 -2.42 -11.75 4.80
CA ASN A 9 -1.62 -12.96 4.59
C ASN A 9 -2.01 -14.07 5.56
N ILE A 10 -2.32 -13.75 6.82
CA ILE A 10 -2.81 -14.73 7.80
C ILE A 10 -4.12 -15.33 7.31
N ALA A 11 -5.13 -14.51 7.01
CA ALA A 11 -6.44 -14.99 6.57
C ALA A 11 -6.34 -15.82 5.29
N HIS A 12 -5.59 -15.34 4.29
CA HIS A 12 -5.42 -16.04 3.02
C HIS A 12 -4.61 -17.34 3.17
N SER A 13 -3.63 -17.38 4.07
CA SER A 13 -2.89 -18.62 4.36
C SER A 13 -3.78 -19.66 5.04
N PHE A 14 -4.65 -19.26 5.95
CA PHE A 14 -5.60 -20.16 6.61
C PHE A 14 -6.65 -20.71 5.63
N ASP A 15 -7.16 -19.88 4.72
CA ASP A 15 -8.04 -20.29 3.63
C ASP A 15 -7.40 -21.42 2.79
N HIS A 16 -6.19 -21.17 2.26
CA HIS A 16 -5.46 -22.19 1.48
C HIS A 16 -5.09 -23.42 2.31
N LEU A 17 -4.68 -23.25 3.56
CA LEU A 17 -4.37 -24.37 4.44
C LEU A 17 -5.59 -25.28 4.63
N HIS A 18 -6.76 -24.68 4.83
CA HIS A 18 -8.01 -25.43 4.93
C HIS A 18 -8.28 -26.20 3.63
N ILE A 19 -8.19 -25.54 2.47
CA ILE A 19 -8.41 -26.19 1.16
C ILE A 19 -7.47 -27.38 0.95
N VAL A 20 -6.20 -27.23 1.32
CA VAL A 20 -5.19 -28.30 1.20
C VAL A 20 -5.50 -29.48 2.13
N LEU A 21 -5.92 -29.20 3.37
CA LEU A 21 -6.23 -30.23 4.37
C LEU A 21 -7.53 -30.97 4.06
N SER A 22 -8.59 -30.24 3.70
CA SER A 22 -9.90 -30.82 3.40
C SER A 22 -9.97 -31.44 2.01
N ARG A 23 -9.02 -31.13 1.13
CA ARG A 23 -9.04 -31.45 -0.31
C ARG A 23 -10.32 -30.96 -1.00
N ASN A 24 -10.95 -29.95 -0.43
CA ASN A 24 -12.20 -29.38 -0.89
C ASN A 24 -12.21 -27.88 -0.57
N HIS A 25 -13.23 -27.16 -1.00
CA HIS A 25 -13.38 -25.76 -0.63
C HIS A 25 -13.60 -25.60 0.88
N VAL A 26 -13.41 -24.37 1.40
CA VAL A 26 -13.58 -24.06 2.82
C VAL A 26 -15.02 -24.30 3.25
N HIS A 27 -15.18 -25.15 4.27
CA HIS A 27 -16.45 -25.41 4.93
C HIS A 27 -16.30 -25.31 6.46
N PRO A 28 -17.36 -24.86 7.18
CA PRO A 28 -18.68 -24.48 6.68
C PRO A 28 -18.66 -23.12 5.95
N LYS A 29 -19.76 -22.77 5.26
CA LYS A 29 -19.79 -21.60 4.35
C LYS A 29 -19.46 -20.29 5.07
N GLU A 30 -19.88 -20.18 6.32
CA GLU A 30 -19.68 -19.03 7.20
C GLU A 30 -18.19 -18.77 7.45
N LEU A 31 -17.37 -19.83 7.48
CA LEU A 31 -15.92 -19.69 7.61
C LEU A 31 -15.30 -19.10 6.33
N CYS A 32 -15.80 -19.50 5.17
CA CYS A 32 -15.36 -18.93 3.90
C CYS A 32 -15.76 -17.45 3.78
N GLU A 33 -16.98 -17.10 4.18
CA GLU A 33 -17.44 -15.72 4.24
C GLU A 33 -16.58 -14.87 5.20
N LEU A 34 -16.14 -15.43 6.33
CA LEU A 34 -15.21 -14.76 7.24
C LEU A 34 -13.83 -14.52 6.60
N TYR A 35 -13.25 -15.51 5.92
CA TYR A 35 -11.99 -15.30 5.20
C TYR A 35 -12.15 -14.26 4.10
N ALA A 36 -13.20 -14.36 3.29
CA ALA A 36 -13.54 -13.37 2.28
C ALA A 36 -13.67 -11.95 2.85
N PHE A 37 -14.36 -11.81 3.99
CA PHE A 37 -14.50 -10.54 4.69
C PHE A 37 -13.14 -9.94 5.04
N MET A 38 -12.27 -10.74 5.66
CA MET A 38 -10.94 -10.30 6.05
C MET A 38 -10.08 -9.90 4.85
N LEU A 39 -10.14 -10.69 3.76
CA LEU A 39 -9.45 -10.36 2.53
C LEU A 39 -9.92 -9.02 1.95
N VAL A 40 -11.23 -8.85 1.70
CA VAL A 40 -11.78 -7.64 1.10
C VAL A 40 -11.46 -6.41 1.97
N GLU A 41 -11.65 -6.51 3.28
CA GLU A 41 -11.37 -5.44 4.25
C GLU A 41 -9.92 -4.97 4.15
N PHE A 42 -8.96 -5.87 4.36
CA PHE A 42 -7.55 -5.49 4.48
C PHE A 42 -6.92 -5.14 3.15
N ILE A 43 -7.35 -5.74 2.03
CA ILE A 43 -6.94 -5.34 0.68
C ILE A 43 -7.38 -3.91 0.41
N THR A 44 -8.66 -3.61 0.62
CA THR A 44 -9.21 -2.28 0.32
C THR A 44 -8.61 -1.22 1.23
N ALA A 45 -8.47 -1.52 2.53
CA ALA A 45 -7.81 -0.64 3.48
C ALA A 45 -6.34 -0.37 3.10
N GLN A 46 -5.60 -1.39 2.64
CA GLN A 46 -4.23 -1.21 2.17
C GLN A 46 -4.16 -0.27 0.96
N ASN A 47 -5.05 -0.46 -0.02
CA ASN A 47 -5.11 0.36 -1.23
C ASN A 47 -5.39 1.84 -0.88
N LEU A 48 -6.38 2.08 -0.01
CA LEU A 48 -6.71 3.43 0.47
C LEU A 48 -5.55 4.05 1.26
N MET A 49 -4.88 3.26 2.11
CA MET A 49 -3.74 3.73 2.88
C MET A 49 -2.58 4.17 1.98
N VAL A 50 -2.24 3.39 0.94
CA VAL A 50 -1.20 3.79 -0.01
C VAL A 50 -1.61 5.04 -0.77
N ASN A 51 -2.88 5.18 -1.14
CA ASN A 51 -3.37 6.39 -1.78
C ASN A 51 -3.19 7.64 -0.90
N VAL A 52 -3.53 7.55 0.39
CA VAL A 52 -3.28 8.62 1.37
C VAL A 52 -1.79 8.93 1.47
N VAL A 53 -0.92 7.90 1.49
CA VAL A 53 0.54 8.08 1.51
C VAL A 53 1.04 8.82 0.26
N ALA A 54 0.53 8.49 -0.92
CA ALA A 54 0.89 9.16 -2.17
C ALA A 54 0.43 10.63 -2.19
N ILE A 55 -0.80 10.90 -1.75
CA ILE A 55 -1.35 12.26 -1.63
C ILE A 55 -0.51 13.08 -0.64
N ASN A 56 -0.18 12.51 0.52
CA ASN A 56 0.63 13.20 1.51
C ASN A 56 2.04 13.52 0.97
N ALA A 57 2.70 12.57 0.33
CA ALA A 57 4.02 12.79 -0.28
C ALA A 57 3.96 13.93 -1.32
N PHE A 58 2.92 13.96 -2.14
CA PHE A 58 2.69 15.03 -3.11
C PHE A 58 2.47 16.40 -2.44
N LEU A 59 1.58 16.47 -1.44
CA LEU A 59 1.28 17.71 -0.71
C LEU A 59 2.52 18.27 0.00
N LEU A 60 3.33 17.39 0.59
CA LEU A 60 4.55 17.75 1.28
C LEU A 60 5.60 18.35 0.32
N ILE A 61 5.68 17.84 -0.91
CA ILE A 61 6.67 18.29 -1.90
C ILE A 61 6.22 19.54 -2.67
N TYR A 62 4.96 19.61 -3.09
CA TYR A 62 4.47 20.71 -3.92
C TYR A 62 4.00 21.92 -3.11
N PHE A 63 3.33 21.66 -1.97
CA PHE A 63 2.72 22.72 -1.17
C PHE A 63 3.47 22.97 0.14
N ASN A 64 4.54 22.22 0.41
CA ASN A 64 5.28 22.25 1.69
C ASN A 64 4.35 22.09 2.90
N LYS A 65 3.21 21.40 2.72
CA LYS A 65 2.21 21.19 3.74
C LYS A 65 2.51 19.89 4.45
N ASN A 66 3.05 19.99 5.66
CA ASN A 66 3.19 18.83 6.53
C ASN A 66 1.81 18.52 7.14
N THR A 67 1.19 17.41 6.76
CA THR A 67 0.01 16.93 7.49
C THR A 67 0.44 16.56 8.89
N SER A 68 -0.14 17.22 9.88
CA SER A 68 0.06 16.89 11.29
C SER A 68 -0.54 15.52 11.57
N PHE A 69 0.31 14.50 11.58
CA PHE A 69 -0.06 13.18 12.05
C PHE A 69 -0.10 13.20 13.59
N GLY A 70 -1.14 12.62 14.17
CA GLY A 70 -1.36 12.52 15.61
C GLY A 70 -2.81 12.76 16.00
N LYS A 71 -3.19 14.01 16.26
CA LYS A 71 -4.49 14.35 16.87
C LYS A 71 -5.71 14.02 15.98
N TYR A 72 -5.55 14.02 14.66
CA TYR A 72 -6.65 13.79 13.70
C TYR A 72 -6.46 12.56 12.82
N ASP A 73 -5.49 11.69 13.14
CA ASP A 73 -5.23 10.47 12.37
C ASP A 73 -6.43 9.52 12.40
N TRP A 74 -7.20 9.55 13.48
CA TRP A 74 -8.43 8.79 13.60
C TRP A 74 -9.41 9.06 12.44
N LYS A 75 -9.44 10.28 11.87
CA LYS A 75 -10.28 10.59 10.70
C LYS A 75 -9.81 9.86 9.45
N ILE A 76 -8.49 9.82 9.25
CA ILE A 76 -7.86 9.11 8.15
C ILE A 76 -8.03 7.59 8.34
N LEU A 77 -7.89 7.09 9.56
CA LEU A 77 -8.09 5.68 9.89
C LEU A 77 -9.56 5.24 9.71
N ILE A 78 -10.53 6.09 10.08
CA ILE A 78 -11.94 5.85 9.77
C ILE A 78 -12.16 5.79 8.26
N TRP A 79 -11.51 6.64 7.47
CA TRP A 79 -11.60 6.54 6.02
C TRP A 79 -10.99 5.23 5.50
N ILE A 80 -9.81 4.86 6.01
CA ILE A 80 -9.05 3.68 5.55
C ILE A 80 -9.73 2.37 5.93
N PHE A 81 -10.28 2.25 7.14
CA PHE A 81 -10.87 0.98 7.63
C PHE A 81 -12.40 1.04 7.70
N GLY A 82 -12.99 2.19 8.06
CA GLY A 82 -14.44 2.31 8.18
C GLY A 82 -15.17 2.20 6.84
N VAL A 83 -14.62 2.79 5.77
CA VAL A 83 -15.25 2.70 4.43
C VAL A 83 -15.22 1.25 3.91
N PRO A 84 -14.07 0.55 3.90
CA PRO A 84 -14.04 -0.88 3.60
C PRO A 84 -14.97 -1.68 4.49
N PHE A 85 -14.96 -1.45 5.80
CA PHE A 85 -15.76 -2.23 6.76
C PHE A 85 -17.25 -2.16 6.46
N ILE A 86 -17.77 -0.96 6.20
CA ILE A 86 -19.18 -0.77 5.81
C ILE A 86 -19.46 -1.48 4.47
N GLY A 87 -18.56 -1.31 3.50
CA GLY A 87 -18.66 -1.94 2.18
C GLY A 87 -18.73 -3.46 2.25
N VAL A 88 -17.75 -4.09 2.88
CA VAL A 88 -17.68 -5.55 3.01
C VAL A 88 -18.80 -6.10 3.88
N THR A 89 -19.21 -5.39 4.94
CA THR A 89 -20.37 -5.79 5.76
C THR A 89 -21.66 -5.78 4.92
N SER A 90 -21.86 -4.75 4.09
CA SER A 90 -23.02 -4.70 3.18
C SER A 90 -23.01 -5.84 2.16
N ALA A 91 -21.84 -6.20 1.62
CA ALA A 91 -21.67 -7.32 0.70
C ALA A 91 -21.93 -8.67 1.39
N ALA A 92 -21.47 -8.81 2.64
CA ALA A 92 -21.72 -9.99 3.47
C ALA A 92 -23.22 -10.19 3.73
N ILE A 93 -23.92 -9.14 4.18
CA ILE A 93 -25.37 -9.18 4.42
C ILE A 93 -26.15 -9.48 3.14
N SER A 94 -25.66 -9.00 1.99
CA SER A 94 -26.28 -9.27 0.68
C SER A 94 -25.95 -10.67 0.12
N GLY A 95 -25.19 -11.49 0.84
CA GLY A 95 -24.80 -12.83 0.43
C GLY A 95 -23.86 -12.86 -0.79
N GLN A 96 -23.05 -11.81 -0.95
CA GLN A 96 -22.11 -11.64 -2.09
C GLN A 96 -20.70 -12.17 -1.79
N LEU A 97 -20.43 -12.58 -0.55
CA LEU A 97 -19.16 -13.20 -0.17
C LEU A 97 -19.27 -14.73 -0.24
N GLY A 98 -18.16 -15.40 -0.54
CA GLY A 98 -18.12 -16.85 -0.60
C GLY A 98 -17.02 -17.38 -1.53
N PRO A 99 -17.22 -18.58 -2.10
CA PRO A 99 -16.23 -19.22 -2.96
C PRO A 99 -16.04 -18.42 -4.26
N ALA A 100 -14.83 -17.93 -4.49
CA ALA A 100 -14.44 -17.31 -5.76
C ALA A 100 -13.84 -18.32 -6.75
N GLY A 101 -13.92 -19.62 -6.43
CA GLY A 101 -13.33 -20.72 -7.18
C GLY A 101 -12.07 -21.26 -6.50
N ALA A 102 -11.01 -20.45 -6.47
CA ALA A 102 -9.70 -20.88 -5.95
C ALA A 102 -9.43 -20.53 -4.47
N PHE A 103 -10.19 -19.59 -3.92
CA PHE A 103 -10.10 -19.10 -2.54
C PHE A 103 -11.40 -18.37 -2.17
N CYS A 104 -11.54 -17.97 -0.91
CA CYS A 104 -12.70 -17.24 -0.40
C CYS A 104 -12.58 -15.73 -0.65
N TYR A 105 -13.54 -15.15 -1.37
CA TYR A 105 -13.58 -13.72 -1.69
C TYR A 105 -15.03 -13.28 -2.00
N PHE A 106 -15.25 -12.49 -3.06
CA PHE A 106 -16.57 -12.34 -3.64
C PHE A 106 -17.00 -13.63 -4.32
N ASP A 107 -18.23 -14.06 -4.08
CA ASP A 107 -18.81 -15.26 -4.68
C ASP A 107 -18.74 -15.16 -6.21
N GLY A 108 -18.24 -16.22 -6.86
CA GLY A 108 -17.97 -16.22 -8.30
C GLY A 108 -19.20 -16.04 -9.18
N VAL A 109 -20.42 -16.19 -8.63
CA VAL A 109 -21.68 -16.03 -9.37
C VAL A 109 -22.45 -14.82 -8.85
N LYS A 110 -22.67 -14.73 -7.53
CA LYS A 110 -23.49 -13.69 -6.90
C LYS A 110 -22.72 -12.40 -6.63
N GLY A 111 -21.41 -12.51 -6.42
CA GLY A 111 -20.53 -11.43 -6.01
C GLY A 111 -19.88 -10.65 -7.15
N VAL A 112 -20.16 -10.99 -8.42
CA VAL A 112 -19.48 -10.39 -9.59
C VAL A 112 -19.60 -8.87 -9.61
N VAL A 113 -20.81 -8.33 -9.47
CA VAL A 113 -21.03 -6.87 -9.47
C VAL A 113 -20.31 -6.21 -8.30
N ALA A 114 -20.35 -6.82 -7.13
CA ALA A 114 -19.68 -6.31 -5.94
C ALA A 114 -18.15 -6.33 -6.11
N ASN A 115 -17.59 -7.38 -6.68
CA ASN A 115 -16.17 -7.45 -7.02
C ASN A 115 -15.76 -6.33 -7.99
N ILE A 116 -16.59 -6.01 -8.98
CA ILE A 116 -16.31 -4.91 -9.90
C ILE A 116 -16.32 -3.58 -9.14
N CYS A 117 -17.36 -3.30 -8.36
CA CYS A 117 -17.56 -2.03 -7.67
C CYS A 117 -16.62 -1.80 -6.48
N PHE A 118 -16.27 -2.84 -5.73
CA PHE A 118 -15.43 -2.75 -4.52
C PHE A 118 -13.95 -3.01 -4.79
N THR A 119 -13.63 -3.78 -5.83
CA THR A 119 -12.24 -4.17 -6.10
C THR A 119 -11.74 -3.61 -7.41
N THR A 120 -12.36 -3.96 -8.54
CA THR A 120 -11.79 -3.65 -9.87
C THR A 120 -11.74 -2.14 -10.13
N VAL A 121 -12.88 -1.45 -10.00
CA VAL A 121 -12.96 0.00 -10.25
C VAL A 121 -12.12 0.79 -9.22
N PRO A 122 -12.22 0.56 -7.90
CA PRO A 122 -11.42 1.30 -6.94
C PRO A 122 -9.92 1.05 -7.07
N LEU A 123 -9.49 -0.20 -7.28
CA LEU A 123 -8.07 -0.54 -7.40
C LEU A 123 -7.45 0.12 -8.64
N THR A 124 -8.12 0.06 -9.78
CA THR A 124 -7.65 0.68 -11.03
C THR A 124 -7.56 2.20 -10.89
N LEU A 125 -8.57 2.85 -10.32
CA LEU A 125 -8.55 4.28 -10.02
C LEU A 125 -7.39 4.66 -9.09
N ILE A 126 -7.22 3.91 -7.99
CA ILE A 126 -6.13 4.15 -7.03
C ILE A 126 -4.77 3.99 -7.70
N LEU A 127 -4.58 2.97 -8.54
CA LEU A 127 -3.34 2.77 -9.28
C LEU A 127 -3.04 3.92 -10.23
N VAL A 128 -4.02 4.39 -10.99
CA VAL A 128 -3.86 5.53 -11.90
C VAL A 128 -3.51 6.79 -11.11
N ILE A 129 -4.27 7.11 -10.06
CA ILE A 129 -4.02 8.29 -9.22
C ILE A 129 -2.62 8.21 -8.60
N ASN A 130 -2.27 7.07 -8.00
CA ASN A 130 -0.96 6.87 -7.37
C ASN A 130 0.17 6.97 -8.39
N THR A 131 -0.02 6.49 -9.62
CA THR A 131 0.97 6.60 -10.69
C THR A 131 1.25 8.06 -11.04
N VAL A 132 0.19 8.85 -11.24
CA VAL A 132 0.32 10.28 -11.53
C VAL A 132 1.02 11.01 -10.38
N LEU A 133 0.56 10.81 -9.14
CA LEU A 133 1.14 11.44 -7.96
C LEU A 133 2.60 11.02 -7.73
N TYR A 134 2.92 9.75 -7.94
CA TYR A 134 4.27 9.22 -7.83
C TYR A 134 5.21 9.90 -8.85
N LEU A 135 4.82 9.95 -10.13
CA LEU A 135 5.63 10.56 -11.18
C LEU A 135 5.88 12.06 -10.90
N LEU A 136 4.84 12.81 -10.52
CA LEU A 136 4.96 14.23 -10.18
C LEU A 136 5.88 14.44 -8.97
N THR A 137 5.67 13.67 -7.90
CA THR A 137 6.46 13.77 -6.67
C THR A 137 7.92 13.38 -6.91
N TRP A 138 8.16 12.29 -7.63
CA TRP A 138 9.50 11.78 -7.92
C TRP A 138 10.30 12.72 -8.82
N THR A 139 9.69 13.20 -9.90
CA THR A 139 10.34 14.16 -10.81
C THR A 139 10.71 15.45 -10.09
N ARG A 140 9.83 15.95 -9.21
CA ARG A 140 10.10 17.14 -8.39
C ARG A 140 11.24 16.90 -7.40
N ILE A 141 11.22 15.80 -6.64
CA ILE A 141 12.30 15.44 -5.71
C ILE A 141 13.64 15.35 -6.46
N ARG A 142 13.67 14.75 -7.66
CA ARG A 142 14.89 14.60 -8.47
C ARG A 142 15.40 15.94 -9.00
N SER A 143 14.51 16.80 -9.47
CA SER A 143 14.84 18.17 -9.90
C SER A 143 15.44 18.97 -8.74
N ASP A 144 14.77 18.97 -7.59
CA ASP A 144 15.22 19.72 -6.42
C ASP A 144 16.55 19.17 -5.89
N SER A 145 16.73 17.84 -5.89
CA SER A 145 18.00 17.21 -5.52
C SER A 145 19.16 17.62 -6.44
N ARG A 146 18.91 17.77 -7.74
CA ARG A 146 19.92 18.27 -8.70
C ARG A 146 20.25 19.74 -8.49
N ARG A 147 19.25 20.58 -8.18
CA ARG A 147 19.45 22.01 -7.86
C ARG A 147 20.25 22.18 -6.57
N ILE A 148 19.94 21.40 -5.53
CA ILE A 148 20.67 21.40 -4.24
C ILE A 148 22.15 21.08 -4.42
N LYS A 149 22.49 20.05 -5.22
CA LYS A 149 23.89 19.67 -5.45
C LYS A 149 24.70 20.78 -6.11
N LYS A 150 24.05 21.71 -6.83
CA LYS A 150 24.68 22.85 -7.50
C LYS A 150 24.77 24.09 -6.61
N THR A 151 23.91 24.22 -5.61
CA THR A 151 23.85 25.36 -4.69
C THR A 151 24.17 24.86 -3.28
N ILE A 152 25.45 24.62 -3.01
CA ILE A 152 25.94 24.21 -1.69
C ILE A 152 25.67 25.36 -0.72
N GLY A 153 24.89 25.12 0.35
CA GLY A 153 25.02 25.97 1.54
C GLY A 153 23.81 26.12 2.47
N GLN A 154 22.57 26.23 1.98
CA GLN A 154 21.46 26.65 2.85
C GLN A 154 20.13 26.01 2.47
N LYS A 155 19.92 24.74 2.83
CA LYS A 155 18.55 24.25 2.99
C LYS A 155 18.21 24.23 4.46
N SER A 156 17.06 24.80 4.82
CA SER A 156 16.50 24.66 6.16
C SER A 156 16.38 23.17 6.49
N LEU A 157 16.72 22.81 7.73
CA LEU A 157 16.60 21.45 8.25
C LEU A 157 15.21 20.84 7.92
N THR A 158 14.17 21.67 8.05
CA THR A 158 12.78 21.35 7.71
C THR A 158 12.60 20.87 6.27
N MET A 159 13.21 21.55 5.29
CA MET A 159 13.09 21.16 3.88
C MET A 159 13.79 19.82 3.60
N ARG A 160 14.93 19.56 4.25
CA ARG A 160 15.64 18.28 4.11
C ARG A 160 14.85 17.12 4.72
N MET A 161 14.23 17.34 5.87
CA MET A 161 13.35 16.36 6.51
C MET A 161 12.12 16.06 5.65
N ALA A 162 11.49 17.08 5.09
CA ALA A 162 10.34 16.93 4.19
C ALA A 162 10.69 16.10 2.95
N HIS A 163 11.82 16.39 2.28
CA HIS A 163 12.27 15.59 1.14
C HIS A 163 12.58 14.14 1.50
N ASN A 164 13.22 13.89 2.64
CA ASN A 164 13.51 12.53 3.10
C ASN A 164 12.23 11.76 3.42
N ALA A 165 11.27 12.40 4.09
CA ALA A 165 9.97 11.80 4.41
C ALA A 165 9.19 11.45 3.14
N ALA A 166 9.08 12.39 2.19
CA ALA A 166 8.43 12.15 0.90
C ALA A 166 9.13 11.03 0.11
N ARG A 167 10.47 10.98 0.11
CA ARG A 167 11.22 9.90 -0.54
C ARG A 167 10.90 8.53 0.07
N ASN A 168 10.85 8.45 1.40
CA ASN A 168 10.47 7.21 2.08
C ASN A 168 9.05 6.78 1.73
N MET A 169 8.10 7.71 1.68
CA MET A 169 6.73 7.46 1.24
C MET A 169 6.69 6.94 -0.21
N THR A 170 7.47 7.52 -1.13
CA THR A 170 7.51 7.06 -2.53
C THR A 170 8.01 5.62 -2.67
N PHE A 171 8.87 5.10 -1.77
CA PHE A 171 9.27 3.68 -1.82
C PHE A 171 8.12 2.74 -1.51
N PHE A 172 7.24 3.09 -0.55
CA PHE A 172 6.04 2.30 -0.28
C PHE A 172 5.03 2.34 -1.44
N VAL A 173 4.90 3.49 -2.11
CA VAL A 173 4.07 3.60 -3.32
C VAL A 173 4.66 2.75 -4.48
N ALA A 174 5.98 2.68 -4.60
CA ALA A 174 6.63 1.82 -5.58
C ALA A 174 6.41 0.32 -5.28
N ALA A 175 6.50 -0.09 -4.02
CA ALA A 175 6.18 -1.46 -3.60
C ALA A 175 4.73 -1.84 -3.92
N PHE A 176 3.80 -0.90 -3.72
CA PHE A 176 2.40 -1.07 -4.09
C PHE A 176 2.21 -1.37 -5.58
N PHE A 177 2.93 -0.69 -6.48
CA PHE A 177 2.84 -1.01 -7.92
C PHE A 177 3.27 -2.45 -8.21
N VAL A 178 4.34 -2.93 -7.56
CA VAL A 178 4.81 -4.32 -7.71
C VAL A 178 3.79 -5.33 -7.20
N GLN A 179 3.11 -5.01 -6.10
CA GLN A 179 2.14 -5.91 -5.48
C GLN A 179 0.84 -6.00 -6.29
N TRP A 180 0.28 -4.86 -6.72
CA TRP A 180 -1.12 -4.80 -7.13
C TRP A 180 -1.38 -4.70 -8.64
N TRP A 181 -0.34 -4.51 -9.46
CA TRP A 181 -0.51 -4.33 -10.91
C TRP A 181 -1.26 -5.51 -11.57
N ALA A 182 -0.87 -6.74 -11.22
CA ALA A 182 -1.44 -7.94 -11.83
C ALA A 182 -2.93 -8.04 -11.51
N PHE A 183 -3.33 -7.66 -10.28
CA PHE A 183 -4.73 -7.75 -9.87
C PHE A 183 -5.61 -6.71 -10.56
N ALA A 184 -5.06 -5.53 -10.87
CA ALA A 184 -5.77 -4.54 -11.65
C ALA A 184 -5.96 -4.97 -13.11
N ILE A 185 -4.93 -5.54 -13.74
CA ILE A 185 -5.05 -6.10 -15.10
C ILE A 185 -6.05 -7.25 -15.10
N TYR A 186 -5.98 -8.14 -14.11
CA TYR A 186 -6.94 -9.24 -13.94
C TYR A 186 -8.38 -8.72 -13.89
N GLY A 187 -8.65 -7.72 -13.04
CA GLY A 187 -9.99 -7.16 -12.89
C GLY A 187 -10.52 -6.54 -14.19
N VAL A 188 -9.69 -5.78 -14.91
CA VAL A 188 -10.08 -5.17 -16.20
C VAL A 188 -10.30 -6.23 -17.27
N TRP A 189 -9.44 -7.26 -17.33
CA TRP A 189 -9.55 -8.33 -18.31
C TRP A 189 -10.85 -9.12 -18.12
N ALA A 190 -11.21 -9.43 -16.86
CA ALA A 190 -12.43 -10.14 -16.50
C ALA A 190 -13.73 -9.42 -16.93
N LEU A 191 -13.67 -8.14 -17.32
CA LEU A 191 -14.83 -7.42 -17.86
C LEU A 191 -15.09 -7.70 -19.33
N VAL A 192 -14.10 -8.23 -20.05
CA VAL A 192 -14.13 -8.36 -21.51
C VAL A 192 -14.08 -9.82 -21.95
N ASP A 193 -13.27 -10.64 -21.27
CA ASP A 193 -13.04 -12.02 -21.68
C ASP A 193 -12.59 -12.91 -20.51
N ASP A 194 -12.53 -14.21 -20.75
CA ASP A 194 -11.99 -15.20 -19.83
C ASP A 194 -10.51 -14.89 -19.53
N VAL A 195 -10.18 -14.84 -18.24
CA VAL A 195 -8.85 -14.44 -17.80
C VAL A 195 -7.86 -15.61 -17.93
N PRO A 196 -6.70 -15.41 -18.59
CA PRO A 196 -5.68 -16.46 -18.68
C PRO A 196 -5.20 -16.92 -17.31
N GLN A 197 -5.04 -18.23 -17.12
CA GLN A 197 -4.57 -18.83 -15.87
C GLN A 197 -3.22 -18.26 -15.40
N ILE A 198 -2.35 -17.89 -16.34
CA ILE A 198 -1.06 -17.26 -16.01
C ILE A 198 -1.26 -15.93 -15.29
N LEU A 199 -2.24 -15.11 -15.71
CA LEU A 199 -2.52 -13.83 -15.06
C LEU A 199 -3.04 -14.06 -13.64
N PHE A 200 -3.92 -15.06 -13.46
CA PHE A 200 -4.37 -15.48 -12.13
C PHE A 200 -3.20 -15.88 -11.22
N GLN A 201 -2.24 -16.67 -11.71
CA GLN A 201 -1.05 -17.05 -10.94
C GLN A 201 -0.19 -15.84 -10.57
N LEU A 202 -0.03 -14.87 -11.47
CA LEU A 202 0.70 -13.63 -11.18
C LEU A 202 0.02 -12.83 -10.07
N VAL A 203 -1.32 -12.74 -10.07
CA VAL A 203 -2.08 -12.11 -8.97
C VAL A 203 -1.73 -12.77 -7.65
N THR A 204 -1.78 -14.11 -7.59
CA THR A 204 -1.45 -14.85 -6.37
C THR A 204 -0.01 -14.61 -5.94
N ILE A 205 0.96 -14.64 -6.85
CA ILE A 205 2.38 -14.44 -6.51
C ILE A 205 2.62 -13.02 -5.96
N PHE A 206 2.20 -12.00 -6.70
CA PHE A 206 2.52 -10.61 -6.35
C PHE A 206 1.76 -10.10 -5.12
N ASN A 207 0.47 -10.45 -4.98
CA ASN A 207 -0.31 -10.04 -3.80
C ASN A 207 0.26 -10.64 -2.50
N ASN A 208 0.68 -11.91 -2.53
CA ASN A 208 1.24 -12.61 -1.37
C ASN A 208 2.70 -12.20 -1.05
N LEU A 209 3.47 -11.76 -2.06
CA LEU A 209 4.82 -11.21 -1.83
C LEU A 209 4.82 -9.81 -1.22
N GLY A 210 3.67 -9.13 -1.17
CA GLY A 210 3.53 -7.75 -0.70
C GLY A 210 4.17 -7.48 0.66
N GLY A 211 3.89 -8.33 1.66
CA GLY A 211 4.45 -8.18 3.00
C GLY A 211 5.98 -8.26 3.02
N VAL A 212 6.57 -9.16 2.22
CA VAL A 212 8.03 -9.31 2.08
C VAL A 212 8.64 -8.08 1.41
N VAL A 213 8.01 -7.58 0.33
CA VAL A 213 8.45 -6.37 -0.37
C VAL A 213 8.38 -5.15 0.56
N ASN A 214 7.29 -4.99 1.32
CA ASN A 214 7.13 -3.89 2.27
C ASN A 214 8.13 -3.97 3.43
N LEU A 215 8.46 -5.16 3.92
CA LEU A 215 9.54 -5.36 4.89
C LEU A 215 10.90 -4.97 4.30
N GLY A 216 11.19 -5.38 3.07
CA GLY A 216 12.41 -4.99 2.35
C GLY A 216 12.56 -3.48 2.23
N VAL A 217 11.48 -2.78 1.86
CA VAL A 217 11.45 -1.31 1.81
C VAL A 217 11.70 -0.70 3.20
N TYR A 218 11.05 -1.21 4.24
CA TYR A 218 11.25 -0.73 5.61
C TYR A 218 12.71 -0.90 6.06
N MET A 219 13.31 -2.07 5.82
CA MET A 219 14.71 -2.34 6.15
C MET A 219 15.67 -1.42 5.39
N PHE A 220 15.41 -1.21 4.10
CA PHE A 220 16.18 -0.29 3.26
C PHE A 220 16.13 1.14 3.82
N ILE A 221 14.94 1.65 4.14
CA ILE A 221 14.76 2.98 4.72
C ILE A 221 15.49 3.08 6.07
N ARG A 222 15.32 2.08 6.95
CA ARG A 222 15.94 2.07 8.28
C ARG A 222 17.46 2.14 8.21
N LYS A 223 18.08 1.35 7.32
CA LYS A 223 19.54 1.35 7.11
C LYS A 223 20.05 2.72 6.65
N HIS A 224 19.29 3.41 5.80
CA HIS A 224 19.67 4.73 5.28
C HIS A 224 19.29 5.91 6.19
N THR A 225 18.52 5.69 7.25
CA THR A 225 18.14 6.73 8.22
C THR A 225 19.09 6.78 9.43
N HIS A 226 19.74 5.66 9.79
CA HIS A 226 20.67 5.58 10.94
C HIS A 226 22.08 6.15 10.70
N VAL A 227 22.47 6.47 9.46
CA VAL A 227 23.79 7.05 9.16
C VAL A 227 23.68 8.58 9.11
N SER A 228 23.48 9.23 10.27
CA SER A 228 23.88 10.63 10.49
C SER A 228 23.82 11.07 11.97
N PRO A 229 24.71 10.61 12.85
CA PRO A 229 25.24 11.50 13.87
C PRO A 229 26.25 12.43 13.18
N GLN A 230 25.96 13.72 13.10
CA GLN A 230 27.01 14.69 12.82
C GLN A 230 28.06 14.54 13.92
N ASN A 231 29.29 14.16 13.55
CA ASN A 231 30.44 14.42 14.40
C ASN A 231 30.46 15.94 14.64
N PRO A 232 30.44 16.42 15.90
CA PRO A 232 30.64 17.84 16.14
C PRO A 232 32.02 18.21 15.58
N SER A 233 32.05 19.23 14.73
CA SER A 233 33.28 19.80 14.18
C SER A 233 34.22 20.12 15.33
N LYS A 234 35.39 19.49 15.35
CA LYS A 234 36.54 20.00 16.11
C LYS A 234 37.13 21.15 15.29
N ASP A 235 36.54 22.34 15.39
CA ASP A 235 37.22 23.60 15.08
C ASP A 235 37.75 24.16 16.41
N ILE A 236 39.04 23.96 16.69
CA ILE A 236 40.10 24.97 16.51
C ILE A 236 39.83 26.22 17.36
N THR A 237 40.22 26.15 18.63
CA THR A 237 40.76 27.32 19.34
C THR A 237 42.27 27.18 19.37
N GLY A 238 42.91 27.78 18.38
CA GLY A 238 44.32 28.15 18.49
C GLY A 238 44.42 29.34 19.45
N GLU A 239 45.01 29.11 20.61
CA GLU A 239 45.65 30.17 21.39
C GLU A 239 47.15 29.87 21.41
N THR A 240 47.90 30.74 20.74
CA THR A 240 49.36 30.78 20.66
C THR A 240 49.93 31.32 21.99
N PRO A 241 51.10 30.84 22.45
CA PRO A 241 51.69 31.26 23.71
C PRO A 241 52.39 32.63 23.60
N ALA A 242 52.19 33.47 24.62
CA ALA A 242 53.12 34.50 25.08
C ALA A 242 52.82 34.82 26.56
#